data_AF-A0A166VXU6-F1
#
_entry.id   AF-A0A166VXU6-F1
#
_cell.length_a   1.000
_cell.length_b   1.000
_cell.length_c   1.000
_cell.angle_alpha   90.00
_cell.angle_beta   90.00
_cell.angle_gamma   90.00
#
_symmetry.space_group_name_H-M   'P 1'
#
loop_
_entity.id
_entity.type
_entity.pdbx_description
1 polymer ?
#
loop_
_entity_poly.entity_id
_entity_poly.type
_entity_poly.pdbx_seq_one_letter_code
_entity_poly.pdbx_strand_id
1 'polypeptide(L)' 'NEDAGFFVFPDLSVRTEGSYRLKLSLFEVVGNNVRHCKSIYSAPFYVYTAKKFPGMEESTPLSCSLADQGIKIRIRKD' A
#
# COMPACT_ATOMS: atom_id res chain seq x y z
N ASN A 1 2.17 -21.44 -3.21
CA ASN A 1 0.99 -20.79 -3.81
C ASN A 1 -0.23 -21.30 -3.10
N GLU A 2 -0.58 -20.62 -2.02
CA GLU A 2 -1.90 -20.74 -1.41
C GLU A 2 -2.70 -19.50 -1.78
N ASP A 3 -3.97 -19.67 -2.09
CA ASP A 3 -4.87 -18.57 -2.40
C ASP A 3 -5.07 -17.72 -1.14
N ALA A 4 -4.91 -16.41 -1.28
CA ALA A 4 -5.06 -15.46 -0.20
C ALA A 4 -5.71 -14.15 -0.68
N GLY A 5 -6.41 -13.48 0.24
CA GLY A 5 -7.01 -12.18 -0.02
C GLY A 5 -6.02 -11.04 0.24
N PHE A 6 -5.81 -10.17 -0.75
CA PHE A 6 -4.95 -9.00 -0.64
C PHE A 6 -5.75 -7.71 -0.90
N PHE A 7 -5.45 -6.67 -0.11
CA PHE A 7 -5.85 -5.30 -0.40
C PHE A 7 -4.60 -4.51 -0.77
N VAL A 8 -4.48 -4.15 -2.05
CA VAL A 8 -3.29 -3.48 -2.60
C VAL A 8 -3.62 -2.02 -2.88
N PHE A 9 -2.75 -1.12 -2.44
CA PHE A 9 -2.87 0.32 -2.65
C PHE A 9 -1.67 0.83 -3.47
N PRO A 10 -1.63 0.59 -4.80
CA PRO A 10 -0.48 0.92 -5.63
C PRO A 10 -0.33 2.42 -5.89
N ASP A 11 -1.38 3.20 -5.62
CA ASP A 11 -1.41 4.65 -5.82
C ASP A 11 -1.85 5.34 -4.53
N LEU A 12 -0.85 5.72 -3.73
CA LEU A 12 -1.00 6.53 -2.52
C LEU A 12 0.06 7.62 -2.53
N SER A 13 -0.33 8.84 -2.17
CA SER A 13 0.59 9.98 -2.08
C SER A 13 0.33 10.80 -0.83
N VAL A 14 1.41 11.35 -0.27
CA VAL A 14 1.37 12.31 0.84
C VAL A 14 2.04 13.59 0.34
N ARG A 15 1.40 14.74 0.56
CA ARG A 15 1.83 16.02 -0.04
C ARG A 15 2.86 16.77 0.78
N THR A 16 2.94 16.48 2.08
CA THR A 16 3.71 17.28 3.05
C THR A 16 4.79 16.42 3.68
N GLU A 17 6.02 16.95 3.77
CA GLU A 17 7.15 16.30 4.45
C GLU A 17 6.78 15.96 5.91
N GLY A 18 7.23 14.79 6.38
CA GLY A 18 7.00 14.36 7.77
C GLY A 18 7.04 12.85 7.95
N SER A 19 6.93 12.43 9.21
CA SER A 19 6.81 11.02 9.58
C SER A 19 5.34 10.62 9.71
N TYR A 20 4.95 9.55 9.03
CA TYR A 20 3.57 9.09 8.96
C TYR A 20 3.47 7.58 9.19
N ARG A 21 2.25 7.15 9.50
CA ARG A 21 1.83 5.74 9.51
C ARG A 21 0.49 5.65 8.81
N LEU A 22 0.28 4.59 8.04
CA LEU A 22 -1.02 4.31 7.43
C LEU A 22 -1.87 3.53 8.43
N LYS A 23 -3.11 3.99 8.67
CA LYS A 23 -4.14 3.22 9.37
C LYS A 23 -5.01 2.53 8.34
N LEU A 24 -4.85 1.22 8.20
CA LEU A 24 -5.64 0.40 7.29
C LEU A 24 -6.85 -0.11 8.06
N SER A 25 -8.06 0.24 7.63
CA SER A 25 -9.32 -0.14 8.31
C SER A 25 -10.18 -0.95 7.36
N LEU A 26 -10.49 -2.19 7.74
CA LEU A 26 -11.36 -3.08 7.00
C LEU A 26 -12.81 -2.84 7.43
N PHE A 27 -13.67 -2.69 6.44
CA PHE A 27 -15.12 -2.60 6.62
C PHE A 27 -15.81 -3.67 5.80
N GLU A 28 -16.92 -4.16 6.32
CA GLU A 28 -17.82 -5.11 5.65
C GLU A 28 -19.15 -4.41 5.38
N VAL A 29 -19.67 -4.57 4.16
CA VAL A 29 -20.98 -4.04 3.76
C VAL A 29 -22.00 -5.16 3.82
N VAL A 30 -23.01 -5.02 4.69
CA VAL A 30 -24.10 -6.00 4.88
C VAL A 30 -25.43 -5.31 4.67
N GLY A 31 -26.05 -5.55 3.51
CA GLY A 31 -27.24 -4.80 3.07
C GLY A 31 -26.92 -3.31 2.95
N ASN A 32 -27.68 -2.46 3.65
CA ASN A 32 -27.46 -1.01 3.69
C ASN A 32 -26.55 -0.55 4.84
N ASN A 33 -25.93 -1.47 5.58
CA ASN A 33 -25.08 -1.15 6.72
C ASN A 33 -23.60 -1.36 6.39
N VAL A 34 -22.74 -0.51 6.97
CA VAL A 34 -21.28 -0.64 6.90
C VAL A 34 -20.76 -0.93 8.31
N ARG A 35 -20.10 -2.08 8.49
CA ARG A 35 -19.54 -2.52 9.77
C ARG A 35 -18.03 -2.40 9.75
N HIS A 36 -17.44 -1.76 10.76
CA HIS A 36 -15.99 -1.80 10.97
C HIS A 36 -15.58 -3.19 11.49
N CYS A 37 -14.63 -3.83 10.82
CA CYS A 37 -14.16 -5.16 11.19
C CYS A 37 -12.89 -5.09 12.04
N LYS A 38 -11.86 -4.41 11.53
CA LYS A 38 -10.55 -4.31 12.18
C LYS A 38 -9.76 -3.15 11.61
N SER A 39 -8.82 -2.61 12.39
CA SER A 39 -7.80 -1.69 11.90
C SER A 39 -6.40 -2.14 12.30
N ILE A 40 -5.42 -1.87 11.45
CA ILE A 40 -4.00 -2.04 11.75
C ILE A 40 -3.23 -0.77 11.35
N TYR A 41 -2.03 -0.60 11.90
CA TYR A 41 -1.12 0.47 11.52
C TYR A 41 0.11 -0.10 10.83
N SER A 42 0.57 0.57 9.77
CA SER A 42 1.86 0.27 9.16
C SER A 42 3.03 0.59 10.10
N ALA A 43 4.22 0.14 9.70
CA ALA A 43 5.46 0.73 10.19
C ALA A 43 5.52 2.24 9.83
N PRO A 44 6.21 3.06 10.61
CA PRO A 44 6.44 4.46 10.27
C PRO A 44 7.28 4.57 8.99
N PHE A 45 6.96 5.56 8.18
CA PHE A 45 7.74 5.95 7.00
C PHE A 45 7.91 7.46 6.97
N TYR A 46 8.93 7.93 6.27
CA TYR A 46 9.22 9.36 6.13
C TYR A 46 8.91 9.83 4.70
N VAL A 47 8.17 10.93 4.60
CA VAL A 47 7.87 11.59 3.33
C VAL A 47 8.90 12.69 3.14
N TYR A 48 9.68 12.59 2.07
CA TYR A 48 10.76 13.54 1.77
C TYR A 48 10.28 14.68 0.88
N THR A 49 10.97 15.82 0.97
CA THR A 49 10.94 16.82 -0.10
C THR A 49 11.64 16.30 -1.33
N ALA A 50 11.36 16.88 -2.50
CA ALA A 50 12.02 16.50 -3.76
C ALA A 50 13.56 16.55 -3.68
N LYS A 51 14.13 17.48 -2.90
CA LYS A 51 15.58 17.63 -2.74
C LYS A 51 16.22 16.54 -1.88
N LYS A 52 15.50 15.99 -0.91
CA LYS A 52 16.00 14.96 0.02
C LYS A 52 15.58 13.54 -0.39
N PHE A 53 14.79 13.41 -1.44
CA PHE A 53 14.20 12.14 -1.84
C PHE A 53 15.31 11.19 -2.33
N PRO A 54 15.51 10.02 -1.69
CA PRO A 54 16.62 9.12 -2.00
C PRO A 54 16.43 8.33 -3.31
N GLY A 55 15.30 8.50 -4.00
CA GLY A 55 14.90 7.65 -5.12
C GLY A 55 13.85 6.63 -4.69
N MET A 56 13.30 5.92 -5.68
CA MET A 56 12.35 4.85 -5.43
C MET A 56 13.10 3.53 -5.25
N GLU A 57 12.62 2.69 -4.33
CA GLU A 57 13.11 1.32 -4.20
C GLU A 57 12.70 0.45 -5.41
N GLU A 58 13.45 -0.63 -5.62
CA GLU A 58 13.09 -1.69 -6.56
C GLU A 58 11.79 -2.39 -6.15
N SER A 59 11.14 -3.06 -7.10
CA SER A 59 9.90 -3.78 -6.79
C SER A 59 10.19 -5.06 -6.00
N THR A 60 9.56 -5.20 -4.83
CA THR A 60 9.67 -6.41 -4.02
C THR A 60 9.14 -7.65 -4.76
N PRO A 61 9.59 -8.88 -4.41
CA PRO A 61 9.09 -10.12 -5.01
C PRO A 61 7.55 -10.26 -4.95
N LEU A 62 6.94 -9.81 -3.85
CA LEU A 62 5.48 -9.80 -3.71
C LEU A 62 4.81 -8.84 -4.70
N SER A 63 5.38 -7.65 -4.92
CA SER A 63 4.84 -6.68 -5.88
C SER A 63 4.92 -7.20 -7.32
N CYS A 64 6.04 -7.84 -7.68
CA CYS A 64 6.20 -8.50 -8.98
C CYS A 64 5.19 -9.63 -9.17
N SER A 65 5.08 -10.55 -8.20
CA SER A 65 4.14 -11.67 -8.28
C SER A 65 2.68 -11.23 -8.38
N LEU A 66 2.29 -10.17 -7.67
CA LEU A 66 0.93 -9.60 -7.76
C LEU A 66 0.68 -8.92 -9.11
N ALA A 67 1.70 -8.27 -9.69
CA ALA A 67 1.62 -7.69 -11.03
C ALA A 67 1.48 -8.77 -12.11
N ASP A 68 2.22 -9.86 -11.99
CA ASP A 68 2.14 -11.01 -12.91
C ASP A 68 0.75 -11.67 -12.86
N GLN A 69 0.05 -11.57 -11.73
CA GLN A 69 -1.35 -12.00 -11.55
C GLN A 69 -2.38 -10.97 -12.08
N GLY A 70 -1.94 -9.87 -12.69
CA GLY A 70 -2.80 -8.87 -13.34
C GLY A 70 -3.16 -7.65 -12.48
N ILE A 71 -2.63 -7.52 -11.27
CA ILE A 71 -2.81 -6.29 -10.47
C ILE A 71 -1.98 -5.16 -11.11
N LYS A 72 -2.60 -4.01 -11.34
CA LYS A 72 -1.95 -2.83 -11.95
C LYS A 72 -0.97 -2.17 -10.98
N ILE A 73 0.21 -2.76 -10.82
CA ILE A 73 1.33 -2.23 -10.01
C ILE A 73 2.45 -1.81 -10.98
N ARG A 74 3.04 -0.63 -10.76
CA ARG A 74 4.19 -0.18 -11.54
C ARG A 74 5.44 -0.94 -11.10
N ILE A 75 5.96 -1.83 -11.95
CA ILE A 75 7.19 -2.57 -11.69
C ILE A 75 8.42 -1.75 -12.10
N ARG A 76 9.42 -1.70 -11.20
CA ARG A 76 10.75 -1.12 -11.41
C ARG A 76 11.77 -2.24 -11.29
N LYS A 77 12.61 -2.40 -12.33
CA LYS A 77 13.73 -3.33 -12.40
C LYS A 77 15.00 -2.49 -12.49
N ASP A 78 15.69 -2.29 -11.39
CA ASP A 78 17.07 -1.77 -11.32
C ASP A 78 17.82 -2.63 -10.30
#